data_AF-A0A5K1GCG0-F1
#
_entry.id   AF-A0A5K1GCG0-F1
#
_cell.length_a   1.000
_cell.length_b   1.000
_cell.length_c   1.000
_cell.angle_alpha   90.00
_cell.angle_beta   90.00
_cell.angle_gamma   90.00
#
_symmetry.space_group_name_H-M   'P 1'
#
loop_
_entity.id
_entity.type
_entity.pdbx_description
1 polymer ?
#
loop_
_entity_poly.entity_id
_entity_poly.type
_entity_poly.pdbx_seq_one_letter_code
_entity_poly.pdbx_strand_id
1 'polypeptide(L)'
;HRLYGHIDGTTPAPPKYVNREVKKTVVGDKGVGASARSEISFECETLLENNPEYEVWLAHDQSLVAYITSTLSEEVLGGIDDDLTALELWSTLATTYSQVLEARFLQLRRQFQDIKHGTRTVLEYLNEIKSVSDQLAAIGHPVSDKDK
;
A
#
# COMPACT_ATOMS: atom_id res chain seq x y z
N HIS A 1 10.84 0.02 -16.47
CA HIS A 1 10.92 0.48 -15.08
C HIS A 1 9.87 1.58 -14.77
N ARG A 2 8.56 1.28 -14.84
CA ARG A 2 7.47 2.22 -14.45
C ARG A 2 6.59 1.70 -13.30
N LEU A 3 6.92 0.53 -12.75
CA LEU A 3 6.08 -0.18 -11.77
C LEU A 3 6.32 0.31 -10.33
N TYR A 4 7.57 0.66 -10.01
CA TYR A 4 7.99 1.03 -8.65
C TYR A 4 7.32 2.29 -8.10
N GLY A 5 6.97 3.24 -8.97
CA GLY A 5 6.32 4.49 -8.56
C GLY A 5 4.92 4.29 -7.98
N HIS A 6 4.21 3.24 -8.39
CA HIS A 6 2.85 2.95 -7.91
C HIS A 6 2.88 2.22 -6.56
N ILE A 7 3.97 1.51 -6.25
CA ILE A 7 4.18 0.80 -4.98
C ILE A 7 4.60 1.78 -3.87
N ASP A 8 5.40 2.80 -4.21
CA ASP A 8 5.93 3.80 -3.25
C ASP A 8 5.08 5.10 -3.22
N GLY A 9 3.92 5.11 -3.88
CA GLY A 9 3.01 6.27 -3.93
C GLY A 9 3.52 7.48 -4.73
N THR A 10 4.67 7.37 -5.40
CA THR A 10 5.27 8.45 -6.20
C THR A 10 4.48 8.75 -7.49
N THR A 11 3.75 7.77 -8.02
CA THR A 11 2.80 7.95 -9.13
C THR A 11 1.38 7.69 -8.64
N PRO A 12 0.57 8.74 -8.39
CA PRO A 12 -0.79 8.59 -7.92
C PRO A 12 -1.68 7.93 -8.98
N ALA A 13 -2.69 7.19 -8.54
CA ALA A 13 -3.65 6.55 -9.42
C ALA A 13 -4.31 7.60 -10.35
N PRO A 14 -4.33 7.37 -11.67
CA PRO A 14 -4.98 8.28 -12.59
C PRO A 14 -6.49 8.36 -12.30
N PRO A 15 -7.15 9.50 -12.55
CA PRO A 15 -8.58 9.64 -12.28
C PRO A 15 -9.39 8.70 -13.17
N LYS A 16 -10.42 8.06 -12.58
CA LYS A 16 -11.31 7.12 -13.29
C LYS A 16 -12.05 7.77 -14.46
N TYR A 17 -12.37 9.07 -14.33
CA TYR A 17 -13.11 9.83 -15.33
C TYR A 17 -12.33 11.09 -15.74
N VAL A 18 -12.37 11.42 -17.03
CA VAL A 18 -11.79 12.64 -17.60
C VAL A 18 -12.85 13.46 -18.33
N ASN A 19 -12.74 14.79 -18.29
CA ASN A 19 -13.67 15.69 -18.98
C ASN A 19 -13.30 15.80 -20.45
N ARG A 20 -14.26 15.52 -21.36
CA ARG A 20 -14.12 15.79 -22.78
C ARG A 20 -14.93 17.03 -23.18
N GLU A 21 -14.24 18.11 -23.54
CA GLU A 21 -14.90 19.28 -24.14
C GLU A 21 -15.29 18.97 -25.58
N VAL A 22 -16.57 18.69 -25.82
CA VAL A 22 -17.11 18.54 -27.18
C VAL A 22 -17.52 19.91 -27.71
N LYS A 23 -16.75 20.48 -28.64
CA LYS A 23 -17.17 21.69 -29.38
C LYS A 23 -18.28 21.31 -30.36
N LYS A 24 -19.54 21.41 -29.93
CA LYS A 24 -20.69 21.20 -30.82
C LYS A 24 -20.89 22.43 -31.70
N THR A 25 -20.41 22.40 -32.94
CA THR A 25 -20.74 23.41 -33.94
C THR A 25 -22.10 23.07 -34.55
N VAL A 26 -23.19 23.67 -34.05
CA VAL A 26 -24.46 23.67 -34.77
C VAL A 26 -24.36 24.70 -35.90
N VAL A 27 -24.21 24.22 -37.13
CA VAL A 27 -24.47 25.04 -38.33
C VAL A 27 -25.98 25.08 -38.49
N GLY A 28 -26.60 26.20 -38.08
CA GLY A 28 -27.98 26.49 -38.41
C GLY A 28 -28.08 26.83 -39.89
N ASP A 29 -28.80 26.01 -40.66
CA ASP A 29 -29.10 26.28 -42.06
C ASP A 29 -29.95 27.56 -42.16
N LYS A 30 -29.49 28.56 -42.93
CA LYS A 30 -30.17 29.85 -43.05
C LYS A 30 -31.10 29.85 -44.26
N GLY A 31 -32.40 29.89 -43.99
CA GLY A 31 -33.36 30.58 -44.87
C GLY A 31 -33.09 32.09 -44.87
N VAL A 32 -33.13 32.69 -46.06
CA VAL A 32 -32.67 34.06 -46.37
C VAL A 32 -33.57 35.15 -45.77
N GLY A 33 -32.99 36.13 -45.05
CA GLY A 33 -33.63 37.42 -44.77
C GLY A 33 -33.17 38.15 -43.50
N ALA A 34 -32.47 39.26 -43.70
CA ALA A 34 -32.25 40.42 -42.81
C ALA A 34 -31.56 40.25 -41.43
N SER A 35 -30.43 40.96 -41.30
CA SER A 35 -29.64 41.36 -40.13
C SER A 35 -30.20 41.06 -38.72
N ALA A 36 -29.58 40.10 -38.04
CA ALA A 36 -29.48 40.04 -36.58
C ALA A 36 -28.15 39.36 -36.20
N ARG A 37 -27.46 39.95 -35.22
CA ARG A 37 -26.17 39.50 -34.65
C ARG A 37 -26.29 38.02 -34.26
N SER A 38 -25.39 37.17 -34.78
CA SER A 38 -25.38 35.74 -34.46
C SER A 38 -25.00 35.59 -32.98
N GLU A 39 -25.97 35.34 -32.11
CA GLU A 39 -25.71 34.94 -30.73
C GLU A 39 -25.30 33.47 -30.72
N ILE A 40 -24.00 33.25 -30.52
CA ILE A 40 -23.45 31.93 -30.23
C ILE A 40 -23.74 31.67 -28.74
N SER A 41 -24.78 30.90 -28.44
CA SER A 41 -24.94 30.33 -27.10
C SER A 41 -24.00 29.14 -26.96
N PHE A 42 -23.12 29.19 -25.97
CA PHE A 42 -22.17 28.13 -25.66
C PHE A 42 -22.71 27.34 -24.46
N GLU A 43 -23.44 26.25 -24.72
CA GLU A 43 -23.80 25.29 -23.67
C GLU A 43 -22.63 24.31 -23.50
N CYS A 44 -21.86 24.50 -22.43
CA CYS A 44 -20.82 23.55 -22.00
C CYS A 44 -21.47 22.35 -21.32
N GLU A 45 -21.69 21.26 -22.07
CA GLU A 45 -22.03 19.96 -21.48
C GLU A 45 -20.72 19.22 -21.16
N THR A 46 -20.36 19.15 -19.88
CA THR A 46 -19.18 18.41 -19.42
C THR A 46 -19.49 16.92 -19.37
N LEU A 47 -19.08 16.16 -20.37
CA LEU A 47 -19.21 14.71 -20.38
C LEU A 47 -18.01 14.05 -19.69
N LEU A 48 -18.30 13.25 -18.66
CA LEU A 48 -17.33 12.37 -17.99
C LEU A 48 -17.12 11.13 -18.87
N GLU A 49 -15.92 10.98 -19.42
CA GLU A 49 -15.52 9.80 -20.21
C GLU A 49 -14.59 8.91 -19.37
N ASN A 50 -14.70 7.58 -19.53
CA ASN A 50 -13.81 6.63 -18.85
C ASN A 50 -12.36 6.87 -19.28
N ASN A 51 -11.44 6.92 -18.32
CA ASN A 51 -10.04 7.11 -18.61
C ASN A 51 -9.35 5.78 -19.00
N PRO A 52 -8.88 5.60 -20.24
CA PRO A 52 -8.17 4.38 -20.63
C PRO A 52 -6.85 4.17 -19.86
N GLU A 53 -6.23 5.24 -19.35
CA GLU A 53 -5.03 5.13 -18.52
C GLU A 53 -5.33 4.50 -17.16
N TYR A 54 -6.56 4.66 -16.65
CA TYR A 54 -7.00 4.02 -15.40
C TYR A 54 -7.11 2.51 -15.55
N GLU A 55 -7.62 2.00 -16.68
CA GLU A 55 -7.68 0.57 -16.96
C GLU A 55 -6.28 -0.06 -17.04
N VAL A 56 -5.33 0.62 -17.69
CA VAL A 56 -3.94 0.16 -17.77
C VAL A 56 -3.28 0.17 -16.39
N TRP A 57 -3.53 1.21 -15.60
CA TRP A 57 -3.04 1.29 -14.23
C TRP A 57 -3.63 0.17 -13.36
N LEU A 58 -4.94 -0.06 -13.44
CA LEU A 58 -5.64 -1.08 -12.65
C LEU A 58 -5.13 -2.48 -12.98
N ALA A 59 -4.97 -2.81 -14.26
CA ALA A 59 -4.39 -4.09 -14.67
C ALA A 59 -2.98 -4.31 -14.08
N HIS A 60 -2.19 -3.23 -13.99
CA HIS A 60 -0.87 -3.29 -13.41
C HIS A 60 -0.90 -3.44 -11.88
N ASP A 61 -1.74 -2.66 -11.20
CA ASP A 61 -1.96 -2.73 -9.76
C ASP A 61 -2.43 -4.13 -9.33
N GLN A 62 -3.42 -4.70 -10.03
CA GLN A 62 -3.92 -6.05 -9.77
C GLN A 62 -2.87 -7.14 -10.00
N SER A 63 -1.95 -6.95 -10.96
CA SER A 63 -0.82 -7.86 -11.15
C SER A 63 0.13 -7.85 -9.95
N LEU A 64 0.34 -6.67 -9.34
CA LEU A 64 1.16 -6.53 -8.13
C LEU A 64 0.47 -7.12 -6.91
N VAL A 65 -0.84 -6.91 -6.76
CA VAL A 65 -1.65 -7.56 -5.71
C VAL A 65 -1.50 -9.07 -5.80
N ALA A 66 -1.74 -9.66 -6.98
CA ALA A 66 -1.61 -11.11 -7.18
C ALA A 66 -0.20 -11.64 -6.88
N TYR A 67 0.84 -10.88 -7.25
CA TYR A 67 2.21 -11.24 -6.92
C TYR A 67 2.46 -11.23 -5.41
N ILE A 68 2.05 -10.15 -4.72
CA ILE A 68 2.22 -10.04 -3.26
C ILE A 68 1.47 -11.17 -2.56
N THR A 69 0.18 -11.37 -2.88
CA THR A 69 -0.63 -12.42 -2.25
C THR A 69 -0.10 -13.82 -2.51
N SER A 70 0.55 -14.08 -3.65
CA SER A 70 1.21 -15.36 -3.93
C SER A 70 2.39 -15.71 -2.99
N THR A 71 2.96 -14.70 -2.32
CA THR A 71 4.07 -14.89 -1.37
C THR A 71 3.61 -15.03 0.08
N LEU A 72 2.32 -14.81 0.36
CA LEU A 72 1.75 -14.83 1.70
C LEU A 72 1.20 -16.22 2.06
N SER A 73 1.20 -16.55 3.35
CA SER A 73 0.52 -17.75 3.86
C SER A 73 -0.99 -17.52 3.95
N GLU A 74 -1.76 -18.61 3.93
CA GLU A 74 -3.23 -18.60 4.02
C GLU A 74 -3.74 -17.88 5.29
N GLU A 75 -2.98 -17.97 6.39
CA GLU A 75 -3.27 -17.27 7.65
C GLU A 75 -3.28 -15.73 7.48
N VAL A 76 -2.38 -15.21 6.65
CA VAL A 76 -2.27 -13.77 6.40
C VAL A 76 -3.33 -13.34 5.38
N LEU A 77 -3.61 -14.19 4.38
CA LEU A 77 -4.64 -13.95 3.37
C LEU A 77 -6.04 -13.87 3.97
N GLY A 78 -6.36 -14.67 5.00
CA GLY A 78 -7.68 -14.66 5.64
C GLY A 78 -8.06 -13.35 6.34
N GLY A 79 -7.13 -12.42 6.53
CA GLY A 79 -7.36 -11.10 7.13
C GLY A 79 -7.27 -9.93 6.15
N ILE A 80 -7.10 -10.19 4.86
CA ILE A 80 -6.95 -9.18 3.81
C ILE A 80 -8.28 -9.04 3.06
N ASP A 81 -8.73 -7.81 2.84
CA ASP A 81 -9.91 -7.53 2.00
C ASP A 81 -9.60 -7.79 0.52
N ASP A 82 -10.57 -8.35 -0.21
CA ASP A 82 -10.40 -8.74 -1.63
C ASP A 82 -10.25 -7.53 -2.59
N ASP A 83 -10.63 -6.32 -2.17
CA ASP A 83 -10.74 -5.11 -3.02
C ASP A 83 -9.62 -4.07 -2.80
N LEU A 84 -8.47 -4.49 -2.26
CA LEU A 84 -7.35 -3.59 -1.98
C LEU A 84 -6.50 -3.29 -3.22
N THR A 85 -6.02 -2.05 -3.32
CA THR A 85 -4.91 -1.70 -4.22
C THR A 85 -3.59 -2.29 -3.72
N ALA A 86 -2.59 -2.42 -4.61
CA ALA A 86 -1.28 -2.94 -4.20
C ALA A 86 -0.63 -2.10 -3.11
N LEU A 87 -0.84 -0.77 -3.14
CA LEU A 87 -0.35 0.17 -2.12
C LEU A 87 -1.02 -0.07 -0.76
N GLU A 88 -2.34 -0.22 -0.74
CA GLU A 88 -3.11 -0.47 0.50
C GLU A 88 -2.76 -1.82 1.10
N LEU A 89 -2.65 -2.86 0.26
CA LEU A 89 -2.21 -4.18 0.67
C LEU A 89 -0.81 -4.12 1.31
N TRP A 90 0.16 -3.50 0.62
CA TRP A 90 1.52 -3.36 1.11
C TRP A 90 1.59 -2.57 2.43
N SER A 91 0.85 -1.46 2.53
CA SER A 91 0.79 -0.63 3.73
C SER A 91 0.19 -1.38 4.92
N THR A 92 -0.85 -2.19 4.68
CA THR A 92 -1.48 -3.04 5.68
C THR A 92 -0.51 -4.09 6.20
N LEU A 93 0.19 -4.78 5.29
CA LEU A 93 1.23 -5.76 5.66
C LEU A 93 2.35 -5.10 6.48
N ALA A 94 2.89 -3.98 6.00
CA ALA A 94 3.96 -3.25 6.69
C ALA A 94 3.55 -2.87 8.11
N THR A 95 2.32 -2.37 8.29
CA THR A 95 1.78 -2.00 9.60
C THR A 95 1.64 -3.21 10.52
N THR A 96 0.99 -4.28 10.04
CA THR A 96 0.76 -5.50 10.83
C THR A 96 2.08 -6.14 11.26
N TYR A 97 3.01 -6.32 10.33
CA TYR A 97 4.31 -6.93 10.67
C TYR A 97 5.16 -6.03 11.55
N SER A 98 5.09 -4.71 11.41
CA SER A 98 5.76 -3.79 12.34
C SER A 98 5.23 -3.96 13.77
N GLN A 99 3.92 -4.10 13.95
CA GLN A 99 3.32 -4.31 15.27
C GLN A 99 3.72 -5.67 15.85
N VAL A 100 3.73 -6.72 15.03
CA VAL A 100 4.16 -8.07 15.45
C VAL A 100 5.62 -8.06 15.87
N LEU A 101 6.50 -7.40 15.12
CA LEU A 101 7.92 -7.28 15.46
C LEU A 101 8.13 -6.51 16.77
N GLU A 102 7.42 -5.41 16.97
CA GLU A 102 7.50 -4.62 18.21
C GLU A 102 7.01 -5.43 19.42
N ALA A 103 5.88 -6.14 19.30
CA ALA A 103 5.37 -7.01 20.36
C ALA A 103 6.38 -8.11 20.70
N ARG A 104 6.98 -8.74 19.68
CA ARG A 104 8.02 -9.77 19.85
C ARG A 104 9.27 -9.20 20.52
N PHE A 105 9.70 -8.01 20.14
CA PHE A 105 10.80 -7.30 20.79
C PHE A 105 10.53 -7.08 22.28
N LEU A 106 9.37 -6.52 22.63
CA LEU A 106 8.99 -6.27 24.01
C LEU A 106 8.90 -7.57 24.83
N GLN A 107 8.37 -8.64 24.23
CA GLN A 107 8.31 -9.96 24.85
C GLN A 107 9.72 -10.49 25.14
N LEU A 108 10.62 -10.49 24.16
CA LEU A 108 12.00 -10.98 24.32
C LEU A 108 12.76 -10.13 25.33
N ARG A 109 12.60 -8.81 25.30
CA ARG A 109 13.21 -7.90 26.28
C ARG A 109 12.72 -8.18 27.70
N ARG A 110 11.42 -8.45 27.88
CA ARG A 110 10.89 -8.84 29.20
C ARG A 110 11.46 -10.19 29.65
N GLN A 111 11.47 -11.18 28.75
CA GLN A 111 12.07 -12.48 29.04
C GLN A 111 13.52 -12.31 29.49
N PHE A 112 14.31 -11.53 28.77
CA PHE A 112 15.71 -11.24 29.12
C PHE A 112 15.85 -10.66 30.53
N GLN A 113 15.01 -9.68 30.89
CA GLN A 113 15.03 -9.05 32.22
C GLN A 113 14.57 -9.98 33.35
N ASP A 114 13.69 -10.93 33.04
CA ASP A 114 13.16 -11.89 34.01
C ASP A 114 14.07 -13.12 34.21
N ILE A 115 15.10 -13.31 33.37
CA ILE A 115 16.06 -14.41 33.53
C ILE A 115 16.80 -14.25 34.87
N LYS A 116 16.48 -15.14 35.80
CA LYS A 116 17.08 -15.22 37.13
C LYS A 116 17.74 -16.58 37.30
N HIS A 117 18.93 -16.59 37.88
CA HIS A 117 19.67 -17.83 38.15
C HIS A 117 18.86 -18.79 39.03
N GLY A 118 18.20 -18.30 40.09
CA GLY A 118 17.27 -19.08 40.91
C GLY A 118 17.81 -20.45 41.33
N THR A 119 17.00 -21.49 41.15
CA THR A 119 17.33 -22.92 41.33
C THR A 119 17.89 -23.60 40.08
N ARG A 120 18.13 -22.85 38.99
CA ARG A 120 18.65 -23.38 37.72
C ARG A 120 20.13 -23.68 37.83
N THR A 121 20.62 -24.60 37.02
CA THR A 121 22.06 -24.79 36.87
C THR A 121 22.69 -23.60 36.13
N VAL A 122 23.97 -23.35 36.38
CA VAL A 122 24.73 -22.27 35.70
C VAL A 122 24.65 -22.43 34.17
N LEU A 123 24.68 -23.66 33.66
CA LEU A 123 24.64 -23.96 32.23
C LEU A 123 23.27 -23.65 31.62
N GLU A 124 22.18 -24.00 32.30
CA GLU A 124 20.81 -23.65 31.86
C GLU A 124 20.61 -22.13 31.83
N TYR A 125 21.07 -21.43 32.88
CA TYR A 125 21.00 -19.97 32.96
C TYR A 125 21.75 -19.29 31.80
N LEU A 126 22.99 -19.69 31.53
CA LEU A 126 23.79 -19.13 30.44
C LEU A 126 23.21 -19.45 29.06
N ASN A 127 22.67 -20.66 28.86
CA ASN A 127 22.04 -21.03 27.60
C ASN A 127 20.78 -20.21 27.31
N GLU A 128 19.99 -19.90 28.33
CA GLU A 128 18.79 -19.07 28.20
C GLU A 128 19.12 -17.61 27.87
N ILE A 129 20.11 -17.02 28.55
CA ILE A 129 20.62 -15.68 28.22
C ILE A 129 21.09 -15.62 26.77
N LYS A 130 21.89 -16.61 26.35
CA LYS A 130 22.38 -16.69 24.98
C LYS A 130 21.24 -16.81 23.98
N SER A 131 20.29 -17.72 24.23
CA SER A 131 19.14 -17.93 23.34
C SER A 131 18.30 -16.67 23.16
N VAL A 132 17.97 -15.96 24.24
CA VAL A 132 17.19 -14.72 24.15
C VAL A 132 18.01 -13.60 23.49
N SER A 133 19.31 -13.52 23.75
CA SER A 133 20.21 -12.57 23.09
C SER A 133 20.31 -12.80 21.58
N ASP A 134 20.43 -14.07 21.17
CA ASP A 134 20.48 -14.46 19.75
C ASP A 134 19.16 -14.14 19.05
N GLN A 135 18.02 -14.36 19.72
CA GLN A 135 16.70 -13.99 19.20
C GLN A 135 16.51 -12.48 19.07
N LEU A 136 16.98 -11.71 20.06
CA LEU A 136 17.00 -10.24 20.01
C LEU A 136 17.88 -9.72 18.86
N ALA A 137 19.05 -10.33 18.64
CA ALA A 137 19.91 -10.02 17.50
C ALA A 137 19.22 -10.35 16.15
N ALA A 138 18.52 -11.48 16.06
CA ALA A 138 17.83 -11.90 14.84
C ALA A 138 16.70 -10.95 14.41
N ILE A 139 16.06 -10.26 15.36
CA ILE A 139 15.04 -9.23 15.07
C ILE A 139 15.63 -7.82 14.90
N GLY A 140 16.96 -7.69 14.80
CA GLY A 140 17.64 -6.41 14.58
C GLY A 140 17.96 -5.60 15.84
N HIS A 141 17.74 -6.16 17.04
CA HIS A 141 17.99 -5.51 18.32
C HIS A 141 19.03 -6.27 19.15
N PRO A 142 20.31 -6.32 18.74
CA PRO A 142 21.32 -7.08 19.47
C PRO A 142 21.55 -6.55 20.89
N VAL A 143 21.65 -7.46 21.86
CA VAL A 143 22.04 -7.14 23.23
C VAL A 143 23.55 -6.85 23.26
N SER A 144 23.93 -5.72 23.86
CA SER A 144 25.33 -5.35 24.07
C SER A 144 26.04 -6.38 24.93
N ASP A 145 27.29 -6.73 24.62
CA ASP A 145 28.09 -7.68 25.43
C ASP A 145 28.33 -7.21 26.86
N LYS A 146 28.09 -5.92 27.17
CA LYS A 146 28.16 -5.37 28.53
C LYS A 146 26.89 -5.65 29.37
N ASP A 147 25.80 -6.01 28.69
CA ASP A 147 24.48 -6.25 29.27
C ASP A 147 24.10 -7.75 29.26
N LYS A 148 24.96 -8.62 28.72
CA LYS A 148 24.88 -10.10 28.78
C LYS A 148 25.50 -10.64 30.06
#